data_AF-E8LCJ0-F1
#
_entry.id   AF-E8LCJ0-F1
#
_cell.length_a   1.000
_cell.length_b   1.000
_cell.length_c   1.000
_cell.angle_alpha   90.00
_cell.angle_beta   90.00
_cell.angle_gamma   90.00
#
_symmetry.space_group_name_H-M   'P 1'
#
loop_
_entity.id
_entity.type
_entity.pdbx_description
1 polymer ?
#
loop_
_entity_poly.entity_id
_entity_poly.type
_entity_poly.pdbx_seq_one_letter_code
_entity_poly.pdbx_strand_id
1 'polypeptide(L)'
;MKTITALLMATLIMCPCSSIMAKNPAASVTDKAQKASISTIKDLDNGRLYVMDYTADYKLDKMLQQNINSVDTMLAFVGRELLGAAKPAPGAIDAGCSAFAGRTEEGKPIYGRNFDYKMKMTAVMVRTAPKDGYRSIGIADAGWVGYDIGSLSDGKSDLSAAVAMPYLIMDGMNEKGLAVSVLKLDGKPTHQRTGKPQITTTAALRLMLDKAANVDEALALLEKYDMNSSMETANFHFLLSDADGKNVVLEYTIDDMTVIDTNYVANHYLAPKMHGLGHAYDRFAVLDSAVKFKKSIFTPFEAMSLLSLVSQPETEEATSMTQWSVVYNLHDLTAQVAIRRNYDKLFNFTLADLSGKAKI
;
A
#
# COMPACT_ATOMS: atom_id res chain seq x y z
N MET A 1 -17.35 72.02 22.89
CA MET A 1 -17.02 70.61 23.23
C MET A 1 -18.29 69.79 23.04
N LYS A 2 -18.35 68.94 22.01
CA LYS A 2 -19.49 68.04 21.72
C LYS A 2 -19.18 66.67 22.32
N THR A 3 -20.02 66.19 23.23
CA THR A 3 -19.98 64.84 23.80
C THR A 3 -20.70 63.86 22.87
N ILE A 4 -20.01 62.81 22.46
CA ILE A 4 -20.54 61.66 21.71
C ILE A 4 -20.84 60.56 22.74
N THR A 5 -22.08 60.11 22.82
CA THR A 5 -22.47 58.94 23.61
C THR A 5 -22.66 57.77 22.66
N ALA A 6 -21.85 56.73 22.83
CA ALA A 6 -21.78 55.55 21.97
C ALA A 6 -22.98 54.61 22.17
N LEU A 7 -23.53 54.12 21.06
CA LEU A 7 -24.59 53.11 21.00
C LEU A 7 -23.94 51.72 21.01
N LEU A 8 -24.23 50.90 22.03
CA LEU A 8 -23.78 49.51 22.10
C LEU A 8 -24.61 48.65 21.13
N MET A 9 -24.01 48.21 20.02
CA MET A 9 -24.55 47.12 19.19
C MET A 9 -24.05 45.78 19.75
N ALA A 10 -24.95 45.00 20.35
CA ALA A 10 -24.69 43.61 20.70
C ALA A 10 -24.63 42.77 19.41
N THR A 11 -23.43 42.36 19.01
CA THR A 11 -23.20 41.41 17.92
C THR A 11 -23.43 40.00 18.45
N LEU A 12 -24.53 39.36 18.04
CA LEU A 12 -24.76 37.94 18.25
C LEU A 12 -23.73 37.17 17.41
N ILE A 13 -22.71 36.61 18.05
CA ILE A 13 -21.77 35.69 17.41
C ILE A 13 -22.53 34.38 17.17
N MET A 14 -22.98 34.17 15.93
CA MET A 14 -23.45 32.85 15.49
C MET A 14 -22.25 31.90 15.50
N CYS A 15 -22.18 31.06 16.53
CA CYS A 15 -21.29 29.91 16.57
C CYS A 15 -21.64 29.01 15.37
N PRO A 16 -20.72 28.73 14.42
CA PRO A 16 -21.01 27.81 13.34
C PRO A 16 -21.26 26.44 13.99
N CYS A 17 -22.51 26.01 13.92
CA CYS A 17 -22.94 24.67 14.31
C CYS A 17 -22.14 23.71 13.42
N SER A 18 -21.02 23.23 13.94
CA SER A 18 -20.21 22.20 13.30
C SER A 18 -21.11 20.97 13.32
N SER A 19 -21.76 20.65 12.20
CA SER A 19 -22.54 19.44 12.07
C SER A 19 -21.62 18.28 12.42
N ILE A 20 -21.78 17.71 13.62
CA ILE A 20 -21.14 16.47 14.03
C ILE A 20 -21.69 15.42 13.07
N MET A 21 -20.94 15.13 12.00
CA MET A 21 -21.30 14.02 11.14
C MET A 21 -21.34 12.77 12.01
N ALA A 22 -22.41 11.98 11.86
CA ALA A 22 -22.53 10.70 12.56
C ALA A 22 -21.27 9.86 12.27
N LYS A 23 -20.81 9.09 13.25
CA LYS A 23 -19.72 8.12 13.02
C LYS A 23 -20.25 6.97 12.17
N ASN A 24 -19.45 6.50 11.22
CA ASN A 24 -19.78 5.32 10.44
C ASN A 24 -20.02 4.09 11.35
N PRO A 25 -21.02 3.24 11.03
CA PRO A 25 -21.20 1.97 11.71
C PRO A 25 -20.08 0.96 11.37
N ALA A 26 -19.91 -0.06 12.21
CA ALA A 26 -19.07 -1.24 11.95
C ALA A 26 -19.81 -2.48 12.47
N ALA A 27 -20.94 -2.82 11.84
CA ALA A 27 -21.97 -3.66 12.45
C ALA A 27 -21.54 -5.11 12.69
N SER A 28 -20.63 -5.64 11.86
CA SER A 28 -20.17 -7.03 11.92
C SER A 28 -18.91 -7.22 12.78
N VAL A 29 -18.35 -6.15 13.33
CA VAL A 29 -17.14 -6.19 14.16
C VAL A 29 -17.56 -6.36 15.62
N THR A 30 -17.10 -7.43 16.26
CA THR A 30 -17.39 -7.70 17.68
C THR A 30 -16.19 -7.46 18.58
N ASP A 31 -14.97 -7.68 18.08
CA ASP A 31 -13.73 -7.50 18.81
C ASP A 31 -13.46 -6.02 19.15
N LYS A 32 -13.03 -5.78 20.39
CA LYS A 32 -12.81 -4.42 20.90
C LYS A 32 -11.58 -3.75 20.27
N ALA A 33 -10.51 -4.50 20.01
CA ALA A 33 -9.30 -3.94 19.42
C ALA A 33 -9.50 -3.60 17.94
N GLN A 34 -10.29 -4.40 17.21
CA GLN A 34 -10.70 -4.08 15.83
C GLN A 34 -11.58 -2.83 15.78
N LYS A 35 -12.56 -2.70 16.68
CA LYS A 35 -13.35 -1.46 16.81
C LYS A 35 -12.48 -0.24 17.12
N ALA A 36 -11.52 -0.39 18.02
CA ALA A 36 -10.56 0.67 18.33
C ALA A 36 -9.75 1.06 17.08
N SER A 37 -9.27 0.07 16.31
CA SER A 37 -8.54 0.30 15.07
C SER A 37 -9.38 1.05 14.03
N ILE A 38 -10.62 0.63 13.78
CA ILE A 38 -11.54 1.32 12.86
C ILE A 38 -11.82 2.75 13.31
N SER A 39 -11.94 2.99 14.62
CA SER A 39 -12.18 4.34 15.15
C SER A 39 -11.03 5.32 14.94
N THR A 40 -9.84 4.83 14.54
CA THR A 40 -8.69 5.68 14.22
C THR A 40 -8.68 6.20 12.78
N ILE A 41 -9.58 5.67 11.92
CA ILE A 41 -9.67 6.08 10.52
C ILE A 41 -9.94 7.59 10.46
N LYS A 42 -9.05 8.30 9.76
CA LYS A 42 -9.10 9.76 9.62
C LYS A 42 -8.89 10.17 8.17
N ASP A 43 -9.81 10.96 7.64
CA ASP A 43 -9.69 11.58 6.32
C ASP A 43 -8.60 12.66 6.33
N LEU A 44 -7.74 12.64 5.32
CA LEU A 44 -6.66 13.59 5.08
C LEU A 44 -6.83 14.35 3.76
N ASP A 45 -7.66 13.86 2.83
CA ASP A 45 -7.81 14.44 1.49
C ASP A 45 -9.22 14.29 0.91
N ASN A 46 -10.24 14.78 1.63
CA ASN A 46 -11.62 14.86 1.13
C ASN A 46 -12.11 13.52 0.56
N GLY A 47 -11.87 12.45 1.31
CA GLY A 47 -12.28 11.10 0.97
C GLY A 47 -11.36 10.34 0.03
N ARG A 48 -10.23 10.91 -0.39
CA ARG A 48 -9.27 10.27 -1.29
C ARG A 48 -8.12 9.57 -0.56
N LEU A 49 -7.69 10.13 0.57
CA LEU A 49 -6.62 9.57 1.40
C LEU A 49 -7.04 9.57 2.86
N TYR A 50 -6.89 8.42 3.50
CA TYR A 50 -7.08 8.22 4.92
C TYR A 50 -5.81 7.68 5.58
N VAL A 51 -5.78 7.74 6.91
CA VAL A 51 -4.83 6.98 7.73
C VAL A 51 -5.59 6.08 8.70
N MET A 52 -5.06 4.90 8.96
CA MET A 52 -5.60 3.94 9.93
C MET A 52 -4.47 3.36 10.79
N ASP A 53 -4.64 3.40 12.11
CA ASP A 53 -3.84 2.63 13.05
C ASP A 53 -4.50 1.28 13.31
N TYR A 54 -3.90 0.22 12.77
CA TYR A 54 -4.37 -1.13 13.00
C TYR A 54 -3.64 -1.75 14.18
N THR A 55 -4.38 -1.95 15.27
CA THR A 55 -3.88 -2.41 16.58
C THR A 55 -4.58 -3.67 17.07
N ALA A 56 -5.35 -4.34 16.21
CA ALA A 56 -5.84 -5.70 16.49
C ALA A 56 -4.92 -6.75 15.87
N ASP A 57 -4.84 -7.93 16.49
CA ASP A 57 -4.19 -9.08 15.87
C ASP A 57 -4.99 -9.51 14.64
N TYR A 58 -4.43 -9.24 13.45
CA TYR A 58 -5.01 -9.61 12.15
C TYR A 58 -4.79 -11.08 11.79
N LYS A 59 -4.19 -11.89 12.68
CA LYS A 59 -4.10 -13.36 12.60
C LYS A 59 -3.22 -13.87 11.47
N LEU A 60 -2.11 -13.19 11.15
CA LEU A 60 -1.20 -13.60 10.07
C LEU A 60 -0.70 -15.04 10.25
N ASP A 61 -0.19 -15.41 11.42
CA ASP A 61 0.34 -16.76 11.66
C ASP A 61 -0.73 -17.84 11.44
N LYS A 62 -1.98 -17.56 11.81
CA LYS A 62 -3.12 -18.45 11.53
C LYS A 62 -3.47 -18.48 10.05
N MET A 63 -3.40 -17.34 9.35
CA MET A 63 -3.61 -17.26 7.90
C MET A 63 -2.61 -18.16 7.16
N LEU A 64 -1.33 -18.08 7.52
CA LEU A 64 -0.25 -18.85 6.91
C LEU A 64 -0.38 -20.37 7.11
N GLN A 65 -1.09 -20.81 8.17
CA GLN A 65 -1.37 -22.22 8.45
C GLN A 65 -2.60 -22.76 7.70
N GLN A 66 -3.48 -21.90 7.17
CA GLN A 66 -4.77 -22.29 6.59
C GLN A 66 -4.74 -22.47 5.06
N ASN A 67 -3.55 -22.48 4.44
CA ASN A 67 -3.37 -22.68 2.99
C ASN A 67 -4.26 -21.75 2.14
N ILE A 68 -4.32 -20.47 2.54
CA ILE A 68 -5.11 -19.44 1.85
C ILE A 68 -4.52 -19.23 0.45
N ASN A 69 -5.32 -19.47 -0.57
CA ASN A 69 -4.85 -19.58 -1.95
C ASN A 69 -5.67 -18.77 -2.95
N SER A 70 -6.60 -17.93 -2.52
CA SER A 70 -7.36 -17.07 -3.45
C SER A 70 -7.87 -15.84 -2.72
N VAL A 71 -8.34 -14.84 -3.47
CA VAL A 71 -9.10 -13.73 -2.90
C VAL A 71 -10.29 -14.27 -2.12
N ASP A 72 -11.07 -15.20 -2.67
CA ASP A 72 -12.24 -15.76 -1.99
C ASP A 72 -11.90 -16.47 -0.68
N THR A 73 -10.81 -17.25 -0.62
CA THR A 73 -10.39 -17.92 0.62
C THR A 73 -9.80 -16.92 1.62
N MET A 74 -9.15 -15.85 1.17
CA MET A 74 -8.72 -14.74 2.02
C MET A 74 -9.92 -13.98 2.59
N LEU A 75 -10.89 -13.65 1.74
CA LEU A 75 -12.14 -13.02 2.14
C LEU A 75 -12.92 -13.89 3.13
N ALA A 76 -12.95 -15.21 2.92
CA ALA A 76 -13.53 -16.15 3.86
C ALA A 76 -12.72 -16.24 5.17
N PHE A 77 -11.39 -16.15 5.12
CA PHE A 77 -10.54 -16.07 6.32
C PHE A 77 -10.89 -14.83 7.13
N VAL A 78 -10.87 -13.64 6.51
CA VAL A 78 -11.28 -12.39 7.13
C VAL A 78 -12.69 -12.53 7.70
N GLY A 79 -13.62 -13.07 6.91
CA GLY A 79 -15.01 -13.28 7.28
C GLY A 79 -15.22 -14.18 8.50
N ARG A 80 -14.36 -15.19 8.73
CA ARG A 80 -14.47 -16.14 9.86
C ARG A 80 -13.66 -15.72 11.08
N GLU A 81 -12.46 -15.20 10.85
CA GLU A 81 -11.44 -14.99 11.87
C GLU A 81 -11.40 -13.55 12.36
N LEU A 82 -11.79 -12.60 11.49
CA LEU A 82 -11.80 -11.18 11.81
C LEU A 82 -13.20 -10.59 11.86
N LEU A 83 -14.21 -11.21 11.24
CA LEU A 83 -15.60 -10.77 11.23
C LEU A 83 -16.53 -11.85 11.75
N GLY A 84 -17.73 -11.46 12.19
CA GLY A 84 -18.80 -12.37 12.57
C GLY A 84 -19.54 -13.02 11.38
N ALA A 85 -18.83 -13.56 10.38
CA ALA A 85 -19.35 -14.24 9.18
C ALA A 85 -19.98 -13.36 8.06
N ALA A 86 -19.25 -12.35 7.56
CA ALA A 86 -19.62 -11.61 6.35
C ALA A 86 -18.61 -11.81 5.20
N LYS A 87 -19.10 -11.93 3.96
CA LYS A 87 -18.30 -12.09 2.72
C LYS A 87 -18.20 -10.76 1.94
N PRO A 88 -17.01 -10.27 1.63
CA PRO A 88 -16.81 -9.19 0.65
C PRO A 88 -16.95 -9.66 -0.81
N ALA A 89 -17.14 -8.73 -1.74
CA ALA A 89 -17.39 -8.99 -3.16
C ALA A 89 -16.12 -8.83 -4.02
N PRO A 90 -15.94 -9.64 -5.09
CA PRO A 90 -14.79 -9.54 -5.99
C PRO A 90 -14.95 -8.46 -7.06
N GLY A 91 -13.82 -7.95 -7.55
CA GLY A 91 -13.72 -7.12 -8.75
C GLY A 91 -12.37 -7.35 -9.47
N ALA A 92 -12.36 -7.26 -10.80
CA ALA A 92 -11.17 -7.42 -11.63
C ALA A 92 -11.06 -6.27 -12.63
N ILE A 93 -9.93 -5.55 -12.68
CA ILE A 93 -9.57 -4.53 -13.68
C ILE A 93 -8.02 -4.47 -13.86
N ASP A 94 -7.58 -3.86 -14.96
CA ASP A 94 -6.22 -3.67 -15.46
C ASP A 94 -5.35 -2.68 -14.63
N ALA A 95 -4.03 -2.94 -14.57
CA ALA A 95 -3.08 -2.24 -13.69
C ALA A 95 -1.74 -1.93 -14.38
N GLY A 96 -1.14 -0.78 -14.07
CA GLY A 96 0.06 -0.26 -14.73
C GLY A 96 1.12 0.31 -13.77
N CYS A 97 1.62 -0.43 -12.78
CA CYS A 97 2.52 0.13 -11.74
C CYS A 97 3.96 0.47 -12.24
N SER A 98 4.71 1.26 -11.46
CA SER A 98 6.16 1.41 -11.63
C SER A 98 6.85 1.63 -10.28
N ALA A 99 8.08 1.14 -10.12
CA ALA A 99 8.84 1.32 -8.89
C ALA A 99 10.35 1.42 -9.16
N PHE A 100 11.07 2.09 -8.26
CA PHE A 100 12.53 2.15 -8.27
C PHE A 100 13.09 2.32 -6.85
N ALA A 101 14.37 2.03 -6.68
CA ALA A 101 15.13 2.26 -5.46
C ALA A 101 16.44 2.98 -5.79
N GLY A 102 16.92 3.77 -4.84
CA GLY A 102 18.13 4.55 -4.96
C GLY A 102 18.67 4.95 -3.58
N ARG A 103 19.47 6.00 -3.53
CA ARG A 103 20.00 6.57 -2.29
C ARG A 103 19.98 8.09 -2.33
N THR A 104 19.99 8.75 -1.18
CA THR A 104 20.25 10.18 -1.10
C THR A 104 21.74 10.48 -1.30
N GLU A 105 22.12 11.75 -1.41
CA GLU A 105 23.53 12.16 -1.49
C GLU A 105 24.33 11.71 -0.24
N GLU A 106 23.68 11.64 0.91
CA GLU A 106 24.24 11.12 2.17
C GLU A 106 24.29 9.58 2.23
N GLY A 107 23.85 8.89 1.17
CA GLY A 107 23.86 7.44 1.07
C GLY A 107 22.67 6.73 1.71
N LYS A 108 21.65 7.46 2.18
CA LYS A 108 20.45 6.85 2.79
C LYS A 108 19.58 6.19 1.72
N PRO A 109 19.15 4.93 1.87
CA PRO A 109 18.32 4.28 0.85
C PRO A 109 16.93 4.92 0.73
N ILE A 110 16.46 5.05 -0.51
CA ILE A 110 15.14 5.55 -0.85
C ILE A 110 14.43 4.59 -1.80
N TYR A 111 13.10 4.60 -1.76
CA TYR A 111 12.25 3.72 -2.55
C TYR A 111 11.06 4.49 -3.10
N GLY A 112 10.90 4.55 -4.42
CA GLY A 112 9.81 5.23 -5.10
C GLY A 112 8.84 4.25 -5.76
N ARG A 113 7.54 4.52 -5.69
CA ARG A 113 6.51 3.75 -6.40
C ARG A 113 5.35 4.61 -6.89
N ASN A 114 4.89 4.32 -8.10
CA ASN A 114 3.53 4.63 -8.56
C ASN A 114 2.66 3.37 -8.52
N PHE A 115 1.48 3.49 -7.91
CA PHE A 115 0.42 2.50 -8.05
C PHE A 115 -0.62 3.01 -9.04
N ASP A 116 -0.73 2.30 -10.16
CA ASP A 116 -1.64 2.69 -11.23
C ASP A 116 -2.70 1.61 -11.45
N TYR A 117 -3.96 2.01 -11.29
CA TYR A 117 -5.11 1.13 -11.42
C TYR A 117 -6.35 1.95 -11.78
N LYS A 118 -7.30 1.40 -12.54
CA LYS A 118 -8.57 2.10 -12.83
C LYS A 118 -9.65 1.68 -11.82
N MET A 119 -9.73 2.42 -10.72
CA MET A 119 -10.78 2.26 -9.70
C MET A 119 -11.17 3.58 -9.08
N LYS A 120 -12.35 3.64 -8.47
CA LYS A 120 -12.71 4.72 -7.55
C LYS A 120 -11.83 4.58 -6.30
N MET A 121 -10.75 5.34 -6.26
CA MET A 121 -9.70 5.18 -5.27
C MET A 121 -10.08 5.75 -3.91
N THR A 122 -9.86 4.94 -2.88
CA THR A 122 -9.82 5.38 -1.48
C THR A 122 -8.54 4.84 -0.87
N ALA A 123 -7.47 5.63 -0.94
CA ALA A 123 -6.18 5.24 -0.40
C ALA A 123 -6.20 5.29 1.13
N VAL A 124 -5.59 4.30 1.78
CA VAL A 124 -5.45 4.24 3.24
C VAL A 124 -4.00 3.97 3.59
N MET A 125 -3.35 4.92 4.26
CA MET A 125 -2.07 4.68 4.93
C MET A 125 -2.34 3.81 6.17
N VAL A 126 -2.03 2.53 6.08
CA VAL A 126 -2.21 1.55 7.15
C VAL A 126 -0.93 1.48 7.98
N ARG A 127 -1.05 1.70 9.29
CA ARG A 127 0.05 1.58 10.25
C ARG A 127 -0.21 0.39 11.15
N THR A 128 0.73 -0.55 11.21
CA THR A 128 0.61 -1.80 11.97
C THR A 128 1.72 -1.94 12.99
N ALA A 129 1.45 -2.62 14.11
CA ALA A 129 2.45 -2.90 15.15
C ALA A 129 2.23 -4.29 15.79
N PRO A 130 2.31 -5.39 15.01
CA PRO A 130 2.11 -6.75 15.52
C PRO A 130 3.04 -7.09 16.70
N LYS A 131 2.57 -7.84 17.70
CA LYS A 131 3.37 -8.32 18.86
C LYS A 131 4.64 -9.04 18.44
N ASP A 132 4.49 -10.00 17.55
CA ASP A 132 5.55 -10.91 17.12
C ASP A 132 6.00 -10.58 15.69
N GLY A 133 6.06 -9.28 15.35
CA GLY A 133 6.50 -8.79 14.06
C GLY A 133 6.99 -7.35 14.08
N TYR A 134 7.38 -6.86 12.91
CA TYR A 134 7.85 -5.50 12.73
C TYR A 134 6.70 -4.50 12.59
N ARG A 135 6.86 -3.31 13.18
CA ARG A 135 5.99 -2.18 12.86
C ARG A 135 6.15 -1.83 11.39
N SER A 136 5.06 -1.48 10.71
CA SER A 136 5.14 -1.07 9.31
C SER A 136 4.12 0.01 8.96
N ILE A 137 4.44 0.75 7.91
CA ILE A 137 3.49 1.58 7.17
C ILE A 137 3.33 0.99 5.76
N GLY A 138 2.14 1.11 5.18
CA GLY A 138 1.87 0.66 3.82
C GLY A 138 0.56 1.24 3.30
N ILE A 139 0.45 1.42 1.98
CA ILE A 139 -0.74 2.01 1.37
C ILE A 139 -1.62 0.91 0.79
N ALA A 140 -2.88 0.88 1.22
CA ALA A 140 -3.92 0.02 0.71
C ALA A 140 -4.93 0.84 -0.11
N ASP A 141 -5.58 0.20 -1.09
CA ASP A 141 -6.79 0.76 -1.69
C ASP A 141 -8.03 0.13 -1.06
N ALA A 142 -8.85 0.93 -0.40
CA ALA A 142 -10.06 0.47 0.27
C ALA A 142 -11.15 0.02 -0.71
N GLY A 143 -11.04 0.39 -1.99
CA GLY A 143 -11.95 -0.08 -3.03
C GLY A 143 -11.90 -1.60 -3.24
N TRP A 144 -10.82 -2.28 -2.84
CA TRP A 144 -10.73 -3.76 -2.87
C TRP A 144 -11.78 -4.45 -2.00
N VAL A 145 -12.32 -3.75 -1.01
CA VAL A 145 -13.40 -4.23 -0.15
C VAL A 145 -14.68 -3.40 -0.30
N GLY A 146 -14.80 -2.69 -1.41
CA GLY A 146 -16.02 -1.98 -1.81
C GLY A 146 -16.20 -0.59 -1.22
N TYR A 147 -15.15 0.04 -0.69
CA TYR A 147 -15.21 1.43 -0.25
C TYR A 147 -14.89 2.39 -1.39
N ASP A 148 -15.82 3.31 -1.67
CA ASP A 148 -15.65 4.39 -2.64
C ASP A 148 -15.08 5.65 -1.96
N ILE A 149 -14.76 6.67 -2.77
CA ILE A 149 -14.32 7.99 -2.29
C ILE A 149 -15.31 8.52 -1.24
N GLY A 150 -14.81 8.86 -0.06
CA GLY A 150 -15.60 9.41 1.05
C GLY A 150 -16.32 8.38 1.92
N SER A 151 -16.42 7.11 1.50
CA SER A 151 -17.16 6.08 2.25
C SER A 151 -16.64 5.88 3.68
N LEU A 152 -15.34 6.06 3.92
CA LEU A 152 -14.73 5.83 5.24
C LEU A 152 -15.05 6.94 6.28
N SER A 153 -15.70 8.04 5.89
CA SER A 153 -16.09 9.12 6.81
C SER A 153 -17.46 9.76 6.51
N ASP A 154 -18.33 9.09 5.76
CA ASP A 154 -19.65 9.61 5.38
C ASP A 154 -20.74 9.48 6.47
N GLY A 155 -20.43 8.79 7.57
CA GLY A 155 -21.33 8.51 8.67
C GLY A 155 -22.42 7.46 8.39
N LYS A 156 -22.37 6.78 7.25
CA LYS A 156 -23.44 5.87 6.78
C LYS A 156 -22.91 4.51 6.34
N SER A 157 -21.75 4.47 5.67
CA SER A 157 -21.14 3.23 5.17
C SER A 157 -20.65 2.32 6.31
N ASP A 158 -20.87 1.01 6.20
CA ASP A 158 -20.41 0.04 7.20
C ASP A 158 -18.91 -0.25 7.07
N LEU A 159 -18.13 0.12 8.08
CA LEU A 159 -16.67 -0.04 8.12
C LEU A 159 -16.20 -1.43 8.54
N SER A 160 -17.08 -2.42 8.63
CA SER A 160 -16.69 -3.77 9.03
C SER A 160 -15.57 -4.35 8.16
N ALA A 161 -15.63 -4.16 6.84
CA ALA A 161 -14.61 -4.69 5.94
C ALA A 161 -13.23 -4.00 6.09
N ALA A 162 -13.14 -2.86 6.78
CA ALA A 162 -11.87 -2.20 7.07
C ALA A 162 -10.95 -3.06 7.97
N VAL A 163 -11.46 -4.09 8.64
CA VAL A 163 -10.61 -5.07 9.36
C VAL A 163 -9.63 -5.80 8.43
N ALA A 164 -9.88 -5.82 7.12
CA ALA A 164 -9.02 -6.46 6.12
C ALA A 164 -7.82 -5.60 5.70
N MET A 165 -7.76 -4.31 6.05
CA MET A 165 -6.75 -3.37 5.54
C MET A 165 -5.29 -3.85 5.60
N PRO A 166 -4.82 -4.54 6.66
CA PRO A 166 -3.45 -5.07 6.70
C PRO A 166 -3.11 -6.03 5.54
N TYR A 167 -4.10 -6.69 4.94
CA TYR A 167 -3.94 -7.63 3.81
C TYR A 167 -4.18 -7.00 2.43
N LEU A 168 -4.53 -5.72 2.39
CA LEU A 168 -4.87 -4.99 1.15
C LEU A 168 -3.79 -3.99 0.72
N ILE A 169 -2.70 -3.91 1.49
CA ILE A 169 -1.56 -3.08 1.14
C ILE A 169 -0.91 -3.55 -0.16
N MET A 170 -0.52 -2.58 -1.00
CA MET A 170 0.10 -2.83 -2.29
C MET A 170 1.60 -2.47 -2.26
N ASP A 171 2.01 -1.68 -1.27
CA ASP A 171 3.38 -1.34 -0.92
C ASP A 171 3.52 -1.14 0.59
N GLY A 172 4.76 -1.06 1.06
CA GLY A 172 5.04 -0.59 2.41
C GLY A 172 6.51 -0.68 2.77
N MET A 173 6.79 -0.22 4.00
CA MET A 173 8.10 -0.27 4.63
C MET A 173 7.95 -0.60 6.12
N ASN A 174 8.85 -1.43 6.65
CA ASN A 174 8.88 -1.78 8.07
C ASN A 174 9.95 -1.04 8.88
N GLU A 175 9.95 -1.22 10.20
CA GLU A 175 10.88 -0.54 11.13
C GLU A 175 12.34 -0.98 11.02
N LYS A 176 12.64 -1.94 10.13
CA LYS A 176 14.01 -2.33 9.76
C LYS A 176 14.47 -1.69 8.44
N GLY A 177 13.60 -0.94 7.78
CA GLY A 177 13.88 -0.32 6.50
C GLY A 177 13.75 -1.28 5.32
N LEU A 178 13.15 -2.46 5.49
CA LEU A 178 12.72 -3.28 4.35
C LEU A 178 11.49 -2.63 3.72
N ALA A 179 11.57 -2.31 2.43
CA ALA A 179 10.47 -1.86 1.60
C ALA A 179 10.15 -2.88 0.50
N VAL A 180 8.86 -3.05 0.24
CA VAL A 180 8.35 -3.99 -0.76
C VAL A 180 7.19 -3.35 -1.51
N SER A 181 7.09 -3.63 -2.80
CA SER A 181 5.86 -3.41 -3.55
C SER A 181 5.56 -4.51 -4.53
N VAL A 182 4.27 -4.75 -4.78
CA VAL A 182 3.80 -5.66 -5.83
C VAL A 182 3.48 -4.89 -7.13
N LEU A 183 3.81 -5.43 -8.29
CA LEU A 183 3.37 -4.87 -9.57
C LEU A 183 2.76 -5.97 -10.45
N LYS A 184 1.70 -5.62 -11.18
CA LYS A 184 1.01 -6.51 -12.12
C LYS A 184 1.90 -6.80 -13.32
N LEU A 185 1.94 -8.05 -13.73
CA LEU A 185 2.50 -8.53 -14.97
C LEU A 185 1.40 -9.15 -15.82
N ASP A 186 1.49 -8.98 -17.12
CA ASP A 186 0.60 -9.67 -18.04
C ASP A 186 0.94 -11.17 -18.10
N GLY A 187 -0.04 -12.00 -18.45
CA GLY A 187 0.15 -13.44 -18.59
C GLY A 187 -0.47 -14.26 -17.47
N LYS A 188 -0.22 -15.57 -17.52
CA LYS A 188 -0.89 -16.52 -16.63
C LYS A 188 -0.46 -16.33 -15.18
N PRO A 189 -1.39 -16.46 -14.21
CA PRO A 189 -1.03 -16.44 -12.80
C PRO A 189 -0.04 -17.54 -12.44
N THR A 190 0.84 -17.24 -11.50
CA THR A 190 1.68 -18.24 -10.84
C THR A 190 0.82 -19.10 -9.91
N HIS A 191 0.90 -20.41 -10.08
CA HIS A 191 0.24 -21.40 -9.23
C HIS A 191 1.20 -22.56 -8.93
N GLN A 192 2.19 -22.31 -8.07
CA GLN A 192 3.17 -23.33 -7.68
C GLN A 192 2.52 -24.47 -6.89
N ARG A 193 2.97 -25.71 -7.13
CA ARG A 193 2.47 -26.93 -6.48
C ARG A 193 3.63 -27.86 -6.11
N THR A 194 4.59 -27.35 -5.34
CA THR A 194 5.76 -28.11 -4.87
C THR A 194 5.48 -28.89 -3.57
N GLY A 195 4.32 -28.65 -2.93
CA GLY A 195 3.90 -29.28 -1.67
C GLY A 195 4.17 -28.40 -0.45
N LYS A 196 4.69 -27.19 -0.65
CA LYS A 196 4.82 -26.17 0.39
C LYS A 196 3.45 -25.54 0.69
N PRO A 197 3.26 -24.92 1.87
CA PRO A 197 2.06 -24.14 2.14
C PRO A 197 1.87 -23.05 1.09
N GLN A 198 0.63 -22.82 0.66
CA GLN A 198 0.33 -21.79 -0.33
C GLN A 198 0.24 -20.42 0.32
N ILE A 199 0.62 -19.40 -0.45
CA ILE A 199 0.48 -18.00 -0.07
C ILE A 199 -0.03 -17.18 -1.25
N THR A 200 -0.89 -16.20 -0.97
CA THR A 200 -1.35 -15.23 -1.96
C THR A 200 -0.41 -14.03 -2.03
N THR A 201 -0.46 -13.29 -3.14
CA THR A 201 0.45 -12.16 -3.42
C THR A 201 0.46 -11.10 -2.31
N THR A 202 -0.70 -10.68 -1.80
CA THR A 202 -0.76 -9.64 -0.75
C THR A 202 -0.46 -10.20 0.65
N ALA A 203 -0.77 -11.47 0.91
CA ALA A 203 -0.32 -12.14 2.13
C ALA A 203 1.20 -12.30 2.18
N ALA A 204 1.85 -12.55 1.03
CA ALA A 204 3.30 -12.58 0.90
C ALA A 204 3.91 -11.20 1.19
N LEU A 205 3.30 -10.12 0.71
CA LEU A 205 3.71 -8.75 1.02
C LEU A 205 3.63 -8.49 2.54
N ARG A 206 2.50 -8.85 3.18
CA ARG A 206 2.33 -8.71 4.63
C ARG A 206 3.32 -9.55 5.43
N LEU A 207 3.58 -10.79 5.00
CA LEU A 207 4.56 -11.69 5.59
C LEU A 207 5.96 -11.06 5.60
N MET A 208 6.42 -10.56 4.44
CA MET A 208 7.73 -9.94 4.32
C MET A 208 7.87 -8.74 5.27
N LEU A 209 6.89 -7.83 5.26
CA LEU A 209 6.95 -6.65 6.11
C LEU A 209 6.88 -6.98 7.61
N ASP A 210 6.18 -8.05 8.01
CA ASP A 210 6.08 -8.46 9.42
C ASP A 210 7.30 -9.22 9.94
N LYS A 211 7.94 -10.03 9.09
CA LYS A 211 8.84 -11.09 9.54
C LYS A 211 10.27 -11.00 8.98
N ALA A 212 10.55 -10.15 7.99
CA ALA A 212 11.90 -9.96 7.44
C ALA A 212 12.47 -8.57 7.75
N ALA A 213 13.75 -8.52 8.15
CA ALA A 213 14.46 -7.27 8.40
C ALA A 213 15.10 -6.69 7.13
N ASN A 214 15.41 -7.52 6.14
CA ASN A 214 16.16 -7.16 4.92
C ASN A 214 15.73 -8.02 3.74
N VAL A 215 16.30 -7.76 2.55
CA VAL A 215 15.97 -8.48 1.31
C VAL A 215 16.25 -9.98 1.41
N ASP A 216 17.36 -10.39 2.01
CA ASP A 216 17.74 -11.80 2.10
C ASP A 216 16.79 -12.61 2.99
N GLU A 217 16.41 -12.07 4.14
CA GLU A 217 15.39 -12.67 4.99
C GLU A 217 14.03 -12.76 4.29
N ALA A 218 13.65 -11.74 3.51
CA ALA A 218 12.41 -11.74 2.76
C ALA A 218 12.38 -12.85 1.70
N LEU A 219 13.45 -13.00 0.92
CA LEU A 219 13.59 -14.08 -0.07
C LEU A 219 13.55 -15.46 0.61
N ALA A 220 14.30 -15.65 1.70
CA ALA A 220 14.33 -16.91 2.45
C ALA A 220 12.98 -17.26 3.10
N LEU A 221 12.15 -16.26 3.43
CA LEU A 221 10.77 -16.49 3.86
C LEU A 221 9.90 -16.97 2.70
N LEU A 222 9.97 -16.31 1.54
CA LEU A 222 9.15 -16.65 0.39
C LEU A 222 9.46 -18.05 -0.17
N GLU A 223 10.72 -18.50 -0.11
CA GLU A 223 11.11 -19.85 -0.48
C GLU A 223 10.37 -20.96 0.28
N LYS A 224 9.78 -20.65 1.44
CA LYS A 224 9.02 -21.60 2.26
C LYS A 224 7.59 -21.79 1.79
N TYR A 225 7.13 -21.02 0.80
CA TYR A 225 5.75 -21.04 0.33
C TYR A 225 5.66 -21.31 -1.17
N ASP A 226 4.54 -21.90 -1.58
CA ASP A 226 4.12 -21.96 -2.98
C ASP A 226 3.27 -20.71 -3.27
N MET A 227 3.71 -19.87 -4.21
CA MET A 227 2.94 -18.71 -4.63
C MET A 227 1.67 -19.14 -5.37
N ASN A 228 0.55 -18.58 -4.95
CA ASN A 228 -0.73 -18.68 -5.63
C ASN A 228 -1.27 -17.28 -5.92
N SER A 229 -0.94 -16.77 -7.11
CA SER A 229 -1.36 -15.44 -7.57
C SER A 229 -2.88 -15.30 -7.49
N SER A 230 -3.33 -14.18 -6.94
CA SER A 230 -4.72 -13.95 -6.57
C SER A 230 -5.61 -13.51 -7.75
N MET A 231 -5.05 -13.21 -8.92
CA MET A 231 -5.80 -12.80 -10.12
C MET A 231 -5.73 -13.87 -11.20
N GLU A 232 -6.87 -14.26 -11.78
CA GLU A 232 -6.95 -15.35 -12.77
C GLU A 232 -6.22 -15.05 -14.09
N THR A 233 -6.03 -13.78 -14.42
CA THR A 233 -5.51 -13.32 -15.73
C THR A 233 -4.22 -12.52 -15.62
N ALA A 234 -3.60 -12.51 -14.43
CA ALA A 234 -2.40 -11.73 -14.18
C ALA A 234 -1.41 -12.47 -13.29
N ASN A 235 -0.14 -12.18 -13.54
CA ASN A 235 0.95 -12.54 -12.65
C ASN A 235 1.46 -11.28 -11.92
N PHE A 236 2.41 -11.46 -11.01
CA PHE A 236 3.00 -10.35 -10.27
C PHE A 236 4.48 -10.59 -10.04
N HIS A 237 5.22 -9.49 -9.94
CA HIS A 237 6.54 -9.48 -9.32
C HIS A 237 6.60 -8.52 -8.15
N PHE A 238 7.67 -8.63 -7.37
CA PHE A 238 7.95 -7.72 -6.27
C PHE A 238 9.24 -6.96 -6.57
N LEU A 239 9.27 -5.67 -6.27
CA LEU A 239 10.52 -4.97 -6.02
C LEU A 239 10.74 -4.93 -4.52
N LEU A 240 11.94 -5.30 -4.08
CA LEU A 240 12.37 -5.28 -2.69
C LEU A 240 13.62 -4.39 -2.57
N SER A 241 13.68 -3.63 -1.49
CA SER A 241 14.84 -2.81 -1.12
C SER A 241 14.99 -2.78 0.40
N ASP A 242 16.22 -2.71 0.92
CA ASP A 242 16.46 -2.62 2.36
C ASP A 242 17.37 -1.45 2.78
N ALA A 243 17.52 -1.28 4.09
CA ALA A 243 18.34 -0.23 4.70
C ALA A 243 19.85 -0.36 4.41
N ASP A 244 20.32 -1.53 3.99
CA ASP A 244 21.70 -1.75 3.53
C ASP A 244 21.85 -1.36 2.04
N GLY A 245 20.73 -1.08 1.38
CA GLY A 245 20.63 -0.65 0.00
C GLY A 245 20.79 -1.77 -1.01
N LYS A 246 20.50 -3.02 -0.61
CA LYS A 246 20.32 -4.15 -1.53
C LYS A 246 18.96 -4.00 -2.20
N ASN A 247 18.89 -4.28 -3.51
CA ASN A 247 17.66 -4.18 -4.28
C ASN A 247 17.53 -5.41 -5.18
N VAL A 248 16.33 -5.99 -5.24
CA VAL A 248 16.05 -7.09 -6.16
C VAL A 248 14.64 -6.98 -6.71
N VAL A 249 14.46 -7.42 -7.95
CA VAL A 249 13.15 -7.78 -8.48
C VAL A 249 12.97 -9.29 -8.36
N LEU A 250 11.87 -9.69 -7.76
CA LEU A 250 11.47 -11.08 -7.61
C LEU A 250 10.31 -11.41 -8.54
N GLU A 251 10.55 -12.25 -9.54
CA GLU A 251 9.53 -12.72 -10.47
C GLU A 251 9.25 -14.19 -10.29
N TYR A 252 7.97 -14.56 -10.18
CA TYR A 252 7.55 -15.95 -10.28
C TYR A 252 7.32 -16.28 -11.75
N THR A 253 8.25 -17.03 -12.34
CA THR A 253 8.26 -17.31 -13.78
C THR A 253 8.25 -18.82 -13.99
N ILE A 254 7.17 -19.36 -14.55
CA ILE A 254 7.02 -20.78 -14.89
C ILE A 254 7.42 -21.68 -13.70
N ASP A 255 6.62 -21.63 -12.63
CA ASP A 255 6.79 -22.37 -11.36
C ASP A 255 8.09 -22.13 -10.56
N ASP A 256 8.97 -21.23 -11.00
CA ASP A 256 10.20 -20.89 -10.28
C ASP A 256 10.19 -19.46 -9.74
N MET A 257 10.87 -19.29 -8.60
CA MET A 257 11.22 -17.99 -8.05
C MET A 257 12.52 -17.48 -8.70
N THR A 258 12.45 -16.43 -9.52
CA THR A 258 13.61 -15.81 -10.19
C THR A 258 13.95 -14.47 -9.56
N VAL A 259 15.16 -14.35 -9.01
CA VAL A 259 15.67 -13.13 -8.38
C VAL A 259 16.59 -12.41 -9.37
N ILE A 260 16.34 -11.12 -9.57
CA ILE A 260 17.03 -10.28 -10.55
C ILE A 260 17.63 -9.10 -9.81
N ASP A 261 18.95 -8.93 -9.93
CA ASP A 261 19.68 -7.81 -9.33
C ASP A 261 19.44 -6.54 -10.15
N THR A 262 18.42 -5.78 -9.74
CA THR A 262 18.04 -4.49 -10.31
C THR A 262 17.23 -3.69 -9.30
N ASN A 263 17.24 -2.38 -9.46
CA ASN A 263 16.62 -1.42 -8.56
C ASN A 263 15.49 -0.63 -9.23
N TYR A 264 14.94 -1.06 -10.37
CA TYR A 264 13.79 -0.42 -11.00
C TYR A 264 13.01 -1.41 -11.85
N VAL A 265 11.70 -1.17 -11.95
CA VAL A 265 10.78 -2.09 -12.60
C VAL A 265 9.47 -1.40 -13.02
N ALA A 266 8.82 -1.97 -14.04
CA ALA A 266 7.47 -1.59 -14.51
C ALA A 266 6.65 -2.88 -14.78
N ASN A 267 5.74 -2.90 -15.74
CA ASN A 267 4.80 -4.01 -15.96
C ASN A 267 5.25 -5.06 -17.02
N HIS A 268 6.54 -5.31 -17.15
CA HIS A 268 7.07 -6.38 -18.01
C HIS A 268 8.03 -7.27 -17.24
N TYR A 269 8.19 -8.50 -17.74
CA TYR A 269 9.11 -9.45 -17.12
C TYR A 269 10.55 -9.07 -17.43
N LEU A 270 11.37 -9.07 -16.39
CA LEU A 270 12.82 -8.88 -16.48
C LEU A 270 13.56 -10.21 -16.59
N ALA A 271 12.95 -11.33 -16.17
CA ALA A 271 13.57 -12.64 -16.26
C ALA A 271 13.91 -12.99 -17.71
N PRO A 272 15.14 -13.41 -18.02
CA PRO A 272 15.55 -13.71 -19.40
C PRO A 272 14.63 -14.71 -20.12
N LYS A 273 14.08 -15.69 -19.40
CA LYS A 273 13.17 -16.71 -19.95
C LYS A 273 11.78 -16.18 -20.33
N MET A 274 11.42 -14.96 -19.90
CA MET A 274 10.15 -14.30 -20.16
C MET A 274 10.33 -13.01 -20.99
N HIS A 275 11.51 -12.81 -21.57
CA HIS A 275 11.86 -11.59 -22.30
C HIS A 275 10.84 -11.22 -23.38
N GLY A 276 10.44 -9.95 -23.42
CA GLY A 276 9.48 -9.41 -24.38
C GLY A 276 8.01 -9.50 -23.95
N LEU A 277 7.71 -10.14 -22.81
CA LEU A 277 6.34 -10.24 -22.30
C LEU A 277 6.00 -9.08 -21.35
N GLY A 278 4.81 -8.50 -21.52
CA GLY A 278 4.27 -7.41 -20.71
C GLY A 278 4.25 -6.06 -21.45
N HIS A 279 4.12 -4.98 -20.70
CA HIS A 279 3.97 -3.62 -21.22
C HIS A 279 4.76 -2.59 -20.39
N ALA A 280 4.52 -1.29 -20.65
CA ALA A 280 5.15 -0.16 -19.96
C ALA A 280 6.66 0.01 -20.21
N TYR A 281 7.15 -0.39 -21.39
CA TYR A 281 8.55 -0.23 -21.79
C TYR A 281 8.98 1.24 -21.90
N ASP A 282 8.05 2.13 -22.23
CA ASP A 282 8.25 3.59 -22.26
C ASP A 282 8.56 4.15 -20.86
N ARG A 283 7.73 3.83 -19.86
CA ARG A 283 7.96 4.22 -18.46
C ARG A 283 9.23 3.58 -17.91
N PHE A 284 9.49 2.33 -18.24
CA PHE A 284 10.73 1.65 -17.87
C PHE A 284 11.97 2.33 -18.46
N ALA A 285 11.92 2.75 -19.73
CA ALA A 285 13.04 3.45 -20.37
C ALA A 285 13.34 4.80 -19.69
N VAL A 286 12.31 5.50 -19.21
CA VAL A 286 12.49 6.73 -18.41
C VAL A 286 13.14 6.42 -17.06
N LEU A 287 12.67 5.38 -16.35
CA LEU A 287 13.30 4.93 -15.10
C LEU A 287 14.77 4.54 -15.32
N ASP A 288 15.05 3.72 -16.31
CA ASP A 288 16.39 3.26 -16.69
C ASP A 288 17.33 4.45 -16.94
N SER A 289 16.87 5.41 -17.75
CA SER A 289 17.62 6.60 -18.10
C SER A 289 17.92 7.46 -16.86
N ALA A 290 16.91 7.69 -16.02
CA ALA A 290 17.06 8.51 -14.82
C ALA A 290 17.98 7.85 -13.79
N VAL A 291 17.78 6.56 -13.50
CA VAL A 291 18.60 5.77 -12.56
C VAL A 291 20.05 5.74 -13.01
N LYS A 292 20.33 5.48 -14.30
CA LYS A 292 21.70 5.49 -14.83
C LYS A 292 22.33 6.88 -14.80
N PHE A 293 21.61 7.91 -15.27
CA PHE A 293 22.11 9.29 -15.32
C PHE A 293 22.45 9.82 -13.93
N LYS A 294 21.58 9.57 -12.96
CA LYS A 294 21.74 9.98 -11.56
C LYS A 294 22.63 9.01 -10.75
N LYS A 295 23.08 7.90 -11.35
CA LYS A 295 23.81 6.82 -10.66
C LYS A 295 23.08 6.32 -9.41
N SER A 296 21.76 6.24 -9.49
CA SER A 296 20.85 5.90 -8.40
C SER A 296 20.88 6.86 -7.20
N ILE A 297 21.38 8.09 -7.36
CA ILE A 297 21.41 9.11 -6.30
C ILE A 297 20.33 10.15 -6.55
N PHE A 298 19.37 10.27 -5.64
CA PHE A 298 18.26 11.23 -5.75
C PHE A 298 17.99 11.93 -4.43
N THR A 299 17.69 13.21 -4.49
CA THR A 299 16.97 13.87 -3.38
C THR A 299 15.53 13.35 -3.32
N PRO A 300 14.82 13.47 -2.17
CA PRO A 300 13.40 13.11 -2.09
C PRO A 300 12.53 13.82 -3.14
N PHE A 301 12.85 15.09 -3.45
CA PHE A 301 12.17 15.85 -4.48
C PHE A 301 12.41 15.29 -5.89
N GLU A 302 13.65 14.94 -6.23
CA GLU A 302 13.98 14.33 -7.53
C GLU A 302 13.33 12.95 -7.67
N ALA A 303 13.28 12.17 -6.59
CA ALA A 303 12.59 10.89 -6.56
C ALA A 303 11.09 11.04 -6.85
N MET A 304 10.42 11.99 -6.18
CA MET A 304 9.00 12.30 -6.45
C MET A 304 8.80 12.86 -7.86
N SER A 305 9.74 13.66 -8.37
CA SER A 305 9.72 14.17 -9.74
C SER A 305 9.83 13.06 -10.78
N LEU A 306 10.69 12.06 -10.54
CA LEU A 306 10.78 10.87 -11.40
C LEU A 306 9.45 10.11 -11.40
N LEU A 307 8.82 9.92 -10.24
CA LEU A 307 7.48 9.34 -10.15
C LEU A 307 6.43 10.15 -10.92
N SER A 308 6.48 11.48 -10.85
CA SER A 308 5.61 12.35 -11.64
C SER A 308 5.82 12.15 -13.15
N LEU A 309 7.07 12.00 -13.61
CA LEU A 309 7.39 11.79 -15.02
C LEU A 309 6.86 10.45 -15.55
N VAL A 310 6.88 9.39 -14.73
CA VAL A 310 6.37 8.06 -15.11
C VAL A 310 4.96 7.79 -14.61
N SER A 311 4.21 8.85 -14.23
CA SER A 311 2.82 8.75 -13.81
C SER A 311 1.86 8.72 -15.00
N GLN A 312 0.73 8.03 -14.84
CA GLN A 312 -0.29 7.89 -15.87
C GLN A 312 -1.49 8.81 -15.59
N PRO A 313 -1.80 9.78 -16.47
CA PRO A 313 -3.00 10.62 -16.33
C PRO A 313 -4.28 9.80 -16.45
N GLU A 314 -5.35 10.30 -15.83
CA GLU A 314 -6.70 9.82 -16.14
C GLU A 314 -7.17 10.43 -17.46
N THR A 315 -7.43 9.59 -18.46
CA THR A 315 -8.08 9.98 -19.73
C THR A 315 -9.26 9.06 -20.02
N GLU A 316 -10.11 9.42 -20.98
CA GLU A 316 -11.25 8.57 -21.37
C GLU A 316 -10.78 7.19 -21.87
N GLU A 317 -9.67 7.16 -22.61
CA GLU A 317 -9.07 5.96 -23.21
C GLU A 317 -8.18 5.17 -22.25
N ALA A 318 -7.77 5.77 -21.13
CA ALA A 318 -6.83 5.16 -20.20
C ALA A 318 -7.39 3.87 -19.58
N THR A 319 -6.64 2.77 -19.63
CA THR A 319 -7.01 1.51 -18.96
C THR A 319 -6.53 1.43 -17.51
N SER A 320 -5.62 2.32 -17.11
CA SER A 320 -5.16 2.54 -15.74
C SER A 320 -4.79 4.01 -15.52
N MET A 321 -4.68 4.47 -14.28
CA MET A 321 -4.22 5.82 -13.92
C MET A 321 -3.47 5.78 -12.60
N THR A 322 -2.54 6.71 -12.37
CA THR A 322 -1.81 6.80 -11.10
C THR A 322 -2.74 7.25 -9.98
N GLN A 323 -2.97 6.34 -9.03
CA GLN A 323 -3.77 6.58 -7.84
C GLN A 323 -2.94 7.23 -6.75
N TRP A 324 -1.73 6.72 -6.50
CA TRP A 324 -0.75 7.39 -5.64
C TRP A 324 0.68 7.22 -6.14
N SER A 325 1.51 8.19 -5.77
CA SER A 325 2.96 8.14 -5.84
C SER A 325 3.51 8.21 -4.42
N VAL A 326 4.43 7.33 -4.05
CA VAL A 326 5.05 7.31 -2.71
C VAL A 326 6.56 7.21 -2.81
N VAL A 327 7.26 8.02 -2.00
CA VAL A 327 8.70 7.93 -1.77
C VAL A 327 8.94 7.58 -0.30
N TYR A 328 9.53 6.42 -0.04
CA TYR A 328 10.01 6.02 1.28
C TYR A 328 11.48 6.37 1.46
N ASN A 329 11.86 6.79 2.66
CA ASN A 329 13.24 6.83 3.11
C ASN A 329 13.44 5.70 4.12
N LEU A 330 14.27 4.71 3.73
CA LEU A 330 14.39 3.44 4.45
C LEU A 330 15.26 3.55 5.71
N HIS A 331 16.04 4.62 5.82
CA HIS A 331 16.84 4.93 7.00
C HIS A 331 16.05 5.79 8.00
N ASP A 332 15.43 6.88 7.53
CA ASP A 332 14.70 7.82 8.38
C ASP A 332 13.27 7.34 8.69
N LEU A 333 12.85 6.23 8.07
CA LEU A 333 11.57 5.57 8.27
C LEU A 333 10.37 6.49 8.02
N THR A 334 10.44 7.26 6.93
CA THR A 334 9.39 8.19 6.48
C THR A 334 8.82 7.79 5.13
N ALA A 335 7.61 8.28 4.84
CA ALA A 335 6.97 8.19 3.54
C ALA A 335 6.39 9.54 3.13
N GLN A 336 6.61 9.95 1.89
CA GLN A 336 6.00 11.11 1.27
C GLN A 336 5.08 10.66 0.14
N VAL A 337 3.82 11.07 0.17
CA VAL A 337 2.75 10.56 -0.70
C VAL A 337 2.10 11.70 -1.46
N ALA A 338 1.97 11.54 -2.78
CA ALA A 338 1.10 12.34 -3.64
C ALA A 338 -0.10 11.50 -4.09
N ILE A 339 -1.29 12.10 -4.12
CA ILE A 339 -2.54 11.41 -4.45
C ILE A 339 -3.06 11.93 -5.79
N ARG A 340 -3.44 11.02 -6.69
CA ARG A 340 -3.98 11.29 -8.03
C ARG A 340 -3.19 12.35 -8.79
N ARG A 341 -1.86 12.21 -8.77
CA ARG A 341 -0.90 13.09 -9.46
C ARG A 341 -0.95 14.56 -9.01
N ASN A 342 -1.55 14.84 -7.85
CA ASN A 342 -1.47 16.17 -7.23
C ASN A 342 -0.13 16.33 -6.49
N TYR A 343 0.93 16.56 -7.26
CA TYR A 343 2.30 16.71 -6.72
C TYR A 343 2.52 18.03 -5.96
N ASP A 344 1.58 18.99 -6.05
CA ASP A 344 1.58 20.21 -5.25
C ASP A 344 1.14 19.97 -3.80
N LYS A 345 0.48 18.83 -3.53
CA LYS A 345 -0.01 18.45 -2.20
C LYS A 345 0.58 17.12 -1.76
N LEU A 346 1.64 17.20 -0.96
CA LEU A 346 2.34 16.04 -0.43
C LEU A 346 1.94 15.76 1.02
N PHE A 347 1.68 14.49 1.33
CA PHE A 347 1.40 14.00 2.68
C PHE A 347 2.61 13.27 3.24
N ASN A 348 3.01 13.59 4.46
CA ASN A 348 4.18 12.99 5.11
C ASN A 348 3.74 12.07 6.25
N PHE A 349 4.35 10.89 6.33
CA PHE A 349 4.13 9.89 7.36
C PHE A 349 5.45 9.42 7.93
N THR A 350 5.45 8.97 9.19
CA THR A 350 6.64 8.41 9.84
C THR A 350 6.27 7.20 10.70
N LEU A 351 7.17 6.21 10.75
CA LEU A 351 7.03 5.12 11.73
C LEU A 351 7.15 5.59 13.19
N ALA A 352 7.71 6.78 13.43
CA ALA A 352 7.76 7.37 14.76
C ALA A 352 6.35 7.60 15.35
N ASP A 353 5.32 7.73 14.51
CA ASP A 353 3.90 7.81 14.94
C ASP A 353 3.43 6.57 15.70
N LEU A 354 4.18 5.47 15.59
CA LEU A 354 3.92 4.22 16.30
C LEU A 354 4.81 4.03 17.53
N SER A 355 5.89 4.81 17.72
CA SER A 355 6.94 4.57 18.73
C SER A 355 6.43 4.41 20.17
N GLY A 356 5.33 5.06 20.55
CA GLY A 356 4.69 4.93 21.86
C GLY A 356 3.52 3.93 21.95
N LYS A 357 3.13 3.30 20.84
CA LYS A 357 2.01 2.34 20.82
C LYS A 357 2.53 0.96 21.19
N ALA A 358 1.84 0.26 22.09
CA ALA A 358 2.15 -1.13 22.42
C ALA A 358 2.10 -1.99 21.15
N LYS A 359 3.03 -2.95 21.04
CA LYS A 359 2.89 -4.02 20.06
C LYS A 359 1.80 -4.97 20.54
N ILE A 360 0.97 -5.43 19.61
CA ILE A 360 -0.36 -6.02 19.83
C ILE A 360 -0.40 -7.53 19.71
#